data_AF-A0A7C7NLW3-F1
#
_entry.id   AF-A0A7C7NLW3-F1
#
_cell.length_a   1.000
_cell.length_b   1.000
_cell.length_c   1.000
_cell.angle_alpha   90.00
_cell.angle_beta   90.00
_cell.angle_gamma   90.00
#
_symmetry.space_group_name_H-M   'P 1'
#
loop_
_entity.id
_entity.type
_entity.pdbx_description
1 polymer ?
#
loop_
_entity_poly.entity_id
_entity_poly.type
_entity_poly.pdbx_seq_one_letter_code
_entity_poly.pdbx_strand_id
1 'polypeptide(L)'
;MKTLAPIILALLVTFSMGCSSNLGTQVKEPFSGKSYMSNARYFRSTGKGVSNRDQIAKSKAVMEAHKALAQQVQTSINVVADNYIKDVQGAHVNEAIERFESLTREITSTTIGDLREIGSKKYLREDGSYAVYVAVEIKKAAMFRFLKKKAKSDAKIDPLVRTQIINMCDQEIERLEAE
;
A
#
# COMPACT_ATOMS: atom_id res chain seq x y z
N MET A 1 -17.43 52.94 64.48
CA MET A 1 -17.41 51.49 64.15
C MET A 1 -17.64 51.32 62.67
N LYS A 2 -16.78 50.51 62.03
CA LYS A 2 -16.93 49.82 60.74
C LYS A 2 -16.69 50.65 59.45
N THR A 3 -15.49 50.39 58.94
CA THR A 3 -14.87 50.74 57.66
C THR A 3 -15.66 50.20 56.45
N LEU A 4 -15.91 51.07 55.46
CA LEU A 4 -16.36 50.72 54.12
C LEU A 4 -15.14 50.55 53.22
N ALA A 5 -14.86 49.30 52.82
CA ALA A 5 -13.80 48.96 51.88
C ALA A 5 -14.32 49.08 50.43
N PRO A 6 -13.59 49.73 49.50
CA PRO A 6 -13.88 49.61 48.08
C PRO A 6 -13.23 48.34 47.52
N ILE A 7 -14.04 47.53 46.86
CA ILE A 7 -13.68 46.32 46.14
C ILE A 7 -12.84 46.74 44.93
N ILE A 8 -11.51 46.56 45.01
CA ILE A 8 -10.62 46.64 43.85
C ILE A 8 -10.73 45.30 43.11
N LEU A 9 -11.66 45.24 42.16
CA LEU A 9 -11.72 44.19 41.14
C LEU A 9 -10.65 44.50 40.09
N ALA A 10 -9.39 44.16 40.41
CA ALA A 10 -8.30 44.23 39.45
C ALA A 10 -8.46 43.08 38.44
N LEU A 11 -8.94 43.47 37.26
CA LEU A 11 -9.04 42.73 36.02
C LEU A 11 -7.75 41.93 35.75
N LEU A 12 -7.77 40.63 36.03
CA LEU A 12 -6.71 39.70 35.68
C LEU A 12 -6.79 39.45 34.17
N VAL A 13 -6.13 40.30 33.38
CA VAL A 13 -5.97 40.10 31.94
C VAL A 13 -5.01 38.93 31.75
N THR A 14 -5.55 37.72 31.69
CA THR A 14 -4.83 36.53 31.25
C THR A 14 -4.57 36.66 29.76
N PHE A 15 -3.36 37.12 29.41
CA PHE A 15 -2.81 37.02 28.07
C PHE A 15 -2.62 35.52 27.76
N SER A 16 -3.65 34.88 27.20
CA SER A 16 -3.50 33.54 26.66
C SER A 16 -2.68 33.65 25.38
N MET A 17 -1.37 33.45 25.49
CA MET A 17 -0.53 33.16 24.33
C MET A 17 -1.10 31.90 23.68
N GLY A 18 -1.81 32.10 22.57
CA GLY A 18 -2.32 31.01 21.75
C GLY A 18 -1.16 30.13 21.31
N CYS A 19 -1.24 28.84 21.62
CA CYS A 19 -0.38 27.82 21.03
C CYS A 19 -0.56 27.86 19.50
N SER A 20 0.36 28.49 18.79
CA SER A 20 0.49 28.34 17.35
C SER A 20 1.07 26.94 17.07
N SER A 21 0.22 26.00 16.67
CA SER A 21 0.71 24.69 16.20
C SER A 21 1.49 24.90 14.90
N ASN A 22 2.81 24.71 14.93
CA ASN A 22 3.75 24.82 13.79
C ASN A 22 3.57 23.70 12.71
N LEU A 23 2.41 23.06 12.63
CA LEU A 23 2.17 21.87 11.80
C LEU A 23 1.62 22.19 10.40
N GLY A 24 1.39 23.47 10.09
CA GLY A 24 0.77 23.90 8.84
C GLY A 24 -0.74 23.60 8.77
N THR A 25 -1.32 23.64 7.57
CA THR A 25 -2.74 23.35 7.34
C THR A 25 -2.95 21.90 6.91
N GLN A 26 -3.95 21.25 7.50
CA GLN A 26 -4.30 19.88 7.14
C GLN A 26 -4.99 19.85 5.77
N VAL A 27 -4.46 19.03 4.85
CA VAL A 27 -5.05 18.83 3.52
C VAL A 27 -5.87 17.54 3.50
N LYS A 28 -7.13 17.62 3.06
CA LYS A 28 -8.00 16.46 2.83
C LYS A 28 -7.81 15.94 1.41
N GLU A 29 -6.96 14.93 1.25
CA GLU A 29 -6.77 14.29 -0.05
C GLU A 29 -7.84 13.20 -0.32
N PRO A 30 -8.21 12.97 -1.60
CA PRO A 30 -9.00 11.82 -2.01
C PRO A 30 -8.42 10.50 -1.56
N PHE A 31 -9.28 9.48 -1.44
CA PHE A 31 -8.88 8.11 -1.11
C PHE A 31 -8.13 7.98 0.22
N SER A 32 -8.47 8.85 1.18
CA SER A 32 -8.04 8.76 2.56
C SER A 32 -8.98 7.87 3.38
N GLY A 33 -8.44 7.25 4.44
CA GLY A 33 -9.19 6.43 5.40
C GLY A 33 -9.19 4.92 5.12
N LYS A 34 -9.81 4.16 6.03
CA LYS A 34 -9.73 2.70 6.10
C LYS A 34 -10.16 1.97 4.83
N SER A 35 -11.09 2.53 4.06
CA SER A 35 -11.59 1.91 2.81
C SER A 35 -10.51 1.79 1.73
N TYR A 36 -9.46 2.60 1.79
CA TYR A 36 -8.36 2.61 0.82
C TYR A 36 -7.06 2.06 1.40
N MET A 37 -7.10 1.53 2.62
CA MET A 37 -5.98 0.84 3.26
C MET A 37 -6.05 -0.66 3.00
N SER A 38 -4.88 -1.28 2.88
CA SER A 38 -4.74 -2.73 2.81
C SER A 38 -5.34 -3.40 4.05
N ASN A 39 -5.89 -4.59 3.86
CA ASN A 39 -6.49 -5.38 4.93
C ASN A 39 -6.10 -6.85 4.76
N ALA A 40 -6.73 -7.75 5.52
CA ALA A 40 -6.54 -9.19 5.44
C ALA A 40 -6.60 -9.72 4.00
N ARG A 41 -7.64 -9.35 3.25
CA ARG A 41 -7.96 -9.92 1.93
C ARG A 41 -7.42 -9.14 0.73
N TYR A 42 -7.17 -7.84 0.89
CA TYR A 42 -6.79 -6.97 -0.22
C TYR A 42 -5.51 -6.19 0.07
N PHE A 43 -4.63 -6.14 -0.93
CA PHE A 43 -3.66 -5.05 -1.03
C PHE A 43 -4.35 -3.86 -1.68
N ARG A 44 -4.13 -2.67 -1.12
CA ARG A 44 -4.64 -1.40 -1.62
C ARG A 44 -3.55 -0.35 -1.60
N SER A 45 -3.54 0.45 -2.65
CA SER A 45 -2.67 1.60 -2.74
C SER A 45 -3.36 2.74 -3.43
N THR A 46 -2.84 3.94 -3.18
CA THR A 46 -3.27 5.16 -3.82
C THR A 46 -2.07 5.81 -4.48
N GLY A 47 -2.34 6.62 -5.50
CA GLY A 47 -1.31 7.34 -6.22
C GLY A 47 -1.82 8.68 -6.70
N LYS A 48 -0.90 9.64 -6.79
CA LYS A 48 -1.16 11.01 -7.19
C LYS A 48 -0.21 11.40 -8.30
N GLY A 49 -0.75 12.05 -9.33
CA GLY A 49 0.01 12.54 -10.47
C GLY A 49 -0.40 13.95 -10.83
N VAL A 50 0.59 14.81 -11.08
CA VAL A 50 0.37 16.19 -11.52
C VAL A 50 1.12 16.45 -12.83
N SER A 51 0.43 17.07 -13.79
CA SER A 51 1.00 17.48 -15.08
C SER A 51 0.09 18.46 -15.82
N ASN A 52 0.69 19.32 -16.64
CA ASN A 52 -0.05 20.17 -17.60
C ASN A 52 -0.76 19.35 -18.69
N ARG A 53 -0.44 18.06 -18.83
CA ARG A 53 -1.10 17.13 -19.76
C ARG A 53 -1.89 16.09 -18.98
N ASP A 54 -3.20 16.04 -19.20
CA ASP A 54 -4.13 15.15 -18.50
C ASP A 54 -3.66 13.68 -18.49
N GLN A 55 -3.35 13.14 -19.67
CA GLN A 55 -2.91 11.74 -19.80
C GLN A 55 -1.63 11.44 -19.02
N ILE A 56 -0.73 12.40 -18.91
CA ILE A 56 0.51 12.25 -18.14
C ILE A 56 0.22 12.31 -16.63
N ALA A 57 -0.69 13.19 -16.20
CA ALA A 57 -1.12 13.23 -14.81
C ALA A 57 -1.75 11.89 -14.39
N LYS A 58 -2.63 11.31 -15.23
CA LYS A 58 -3.20 9.98 -14.97
C LYS A 58 -2.14 8.89 -14.96
N SER A 59 -1.23 8.87 -15.94
CA SER A 59 -0.14 7.88 -15.98
C SER A 59 0.74 7.93 -14.73
N LYS A 60 1.12 9.13 -14.28
CA LYS A 60 1.89 9.31 -13.03
C LYS A 60 1.13 8.80 -11.81
N ALA A 61 -0.17 9.09 -11.71
CA ALA A 61 -0.99 8.64 -10.59
C ALA A 61 -1.08 7.11 -10.54
N VAL A 62 -1.28 6.45 -11.69
CA VAL A 62 -1.31 4.99 -11.80
C VAL A 62 0.06 4.40 -11.44
N MET A 63 1.15 4.95 -11.96
CA MET A 63 2.50 4.49 -11.64
C MET A 63 2.82 4.58 -10.14
N GLU A 64 2.45 5.69 -9.50
CA GLU A 64 2.69 5.86 -8.05
C GLU A 64 1.88 4.84 -7.24
N ALA A 65 0.62 4.61 -7.61
CA ALA A 65 -0.21 3.58 -6.97
C ALA A 65 0.40 2.19 -7.16
N HIS A 66 0.88 1.86 -8.36
CA HIS A 66 1.52 0.57 -8.64
C HIS A 66 2.82 0.39 -7.86
N LYS A 67 3.64 1.44 -7.75
CA LYS A 67 4.88 1.42 -6.97
C LYS A 67 4.60 1.13 -5.50
N ALA A 68 3.66 1.85 -4.90
CA ALA A 68 3.27 1.62 -3.51
C ALA A 68 2.70 0.20 -3.31
N LEU A 69 1.93 -0.30 -4.28
CA LEU A 69 1.41 -1.67 -4.24
C LEU A 69 2.53 -2.71 -4.29
N ALA A 70 3.48 -2.55 -5.21
CA ALA A 70 4.62 -3.45 -5.37
C ALA A 70 5.46 -3.53 -4.10
N GLN A 71 5.66 -2.39 -3.41
CA GLN A 71 6.35 -2.35 -2.13
C GLN A 71 5.62 -3.17 -1.05
N GLN A 72 4.30 -3.00 -0.94
CA GLN A 72 3.50 -3.78 0.02
C GLN A 72 3.54 -5.29 -0.29
N VAL A 73 3.44 -5.65 -1.57
CA VAL A 73 3.53 -7.04 -2.02
C VAL A 73 4.89 -7.63 -1.67
N GLN A 74 5.98 -6.91 -1.96
CA GLN A 74 7.34 -7.38 -1.64
C GLN A 74 7.49 -7.63 -0.13
N THR A 75 7.02 -6.72 0.73
CA THR A 75 7.06 -6.93 2.18
C THR A 75 6.26 -8.18 2.59
N SER A 76 5.06 -8.36 2.03
CA SER A 76 4.25 -9.54 2.33
C SER A 76 4.92 -10.84 1.86
N ILE A 77 5.60 -10.80 0.72
CA ILE A 77 6.27 -11.95 0.13
C ILE A 77 7.46 -12.39 0.99
N ASN A 78 8.25 -11.43 1.50
CA ASN A 78 9.34 -11.73 2.42
C ASN A 78 8.83 -12.42 3.69
N VAL A 79 7.70 -11.95 4.26
CA VAL A 79 7.09 -12.58 5.44
C VAL A 79 6.64 -14.02 5.15
N VAL A 80 6.05 -14.26 3.98
CA VAL A 80 5.63 -15.62 3.57
C VAL A 80 6.86 -16.53 3.39
N ALA A 81 7.91 -16.04 2.74
CA ALA A 81 9.16 -16.79 2.57
C ALA A 81 9.84 -17.11 3.92
N ASP A 82 9.92 -16.13 4.83
CA ASP A 82 10.50 -16.29 6.16
C ASP A 82 9.75 -17.33 7.00
N ASN A 83 8.41 -17.37 6.87
CA ASN A 83 7.59 -18.37 7.54
C ASN A 83 7.78 -19.75 6.91
N TYR A 84 7.87 -19.83 5.59
CA TYR A 84 8.07 -21.09 4.88
C TYR A 84 9.38 -21.79 5.28
N ILE A 85 10.49 -21.06 5.47
CA ILE A 85 11.76 -21.65 5.94
C ILE A 85 11.63 -22.26 7.33
N LYS A 86 10.83 -21.66 8.21
CA LYS A 86 10.66 -22.15 9.58
C LYS A 86 9.89 -23.48 9.60
N ASP A 87 8.94 -23.62 8.69
CA ASP A 87 8.04 -24.77 8.64
C ASP A 87 8.57 -25.91 7.76
N VAL A 88 9.38 -25.59 6.74
CA VAL A 88 9.87 -26.53 5.74
C VAL A 88 11.39 -26.52 5.69
N GLN A 89 12.00 -27.66 6.02
CA GLN A 89 13.44 -27.88 5.91
C GLN A 89 13.73 -28.90 4.81
N GLY A 90 14.71 -28.62 3.95
CA GLY A 90 15.10 -29.55 2.89
C GLY A 90 16.00 -28.94 1.82
N ALA A 91 16.46 -29.78 0.90
CA ALA A 91 17.18 -29.32 -0.28
C ALA A 91 16.29 -28.41 -1.14
N HIS A 92 16.89 -27.41 -1.80
CA HIS A 92 16.24 -26.47 -2.73
C HIS A 92 15.24 -25.46 -2.13
N VAL A 93 14.99 -25.44 -0.82
CA VAL A 93 14.09 -24.45 -0.19
C VAL A 93 14.62 -23.02 -0.36
N ASN A 94 15.91 -22.80 -0.11
CA ASN A 94 16.53 -21.47 -0.27
C ASN A 94 16.47 -20.99 -1.72
N GLU A 95 16.77 -21.87 -2.69
CA GLU A 95 16.67 -21.54 -4.11
C GLU A 95 15.23 -21.23 -4.51
N ALA A 96 14.25 -21.96 -3.97
CA ALA A 96 12.83 -21.69 -4.20
C ALA A 96 12.42 -20.31 -3.71
N ILE A 97 12.95 -19.86 -2.58
CA ILE A 97 12.67 -18.53 -2.02
C ILE A 97 13.28 -17.42 -2.88
N GLU A 98 14.54 -17.57 -3.30
CA GLU A 98 15.17 -16.60 -4.19
C GLU A 98 14.39 -16.48 -5.52
N ARG A 99 13.93 -17.62 -6.07
CA ARG A 99 13.10 -17.63 -7.27
C ARG A 99 11.72 -17.05 -7.02
N PHE A 100 11.11 -17.31 -5.87
CA PHE A 100 9.82 -16.75 -5.48
C PHE A 100 9.85 -15.22 -5.39
N GLU A 101 10.89 -14.66 -4.76
CA GLU A 101 11.11 -13.22 -4.71
C GLU A 101 11.37 -12.64 -6.10
N SER A 102 12.18 -13.32 -6.93
CA SER A 102 12.47 -12.89 -8.31
C SER A 102 11.21 -12.83 -9.16
N LEU A 103 10.38 -13.88 -9.13
CA LEU A 103 9.10 -13.94 -9.83
C LEU A 103 8.14 -12.84 -9.34
N THR A 104 8.14 -12.58 -8.03
CA THR A 104 7.35 -11.48 -7.44
C THR A 104 7.73 -10.12 -8.03
N ARG A 105 9.03 -9.84 -8.17
CA ARG A 105 9.51 -8.60 -8.80
C ARG A 105 9.10 -8.52 -10.26
N GLU A 106 9.14 -9.63 -10.99
CA GLU A 106 8.71 -9.68 -12.39
C GLU A 106 7.22 -9.35 -12.53
N ILE A 107 6.34 -9.97 -11.73
CA ILE A 107 4.89 -9.77 -11.83
C ILE A 107 4.48 -8.36 -11.39
N THR A 108 5.15 -7.80 -10.38
CA THR A 108 4.88 -6.44 -9.90
C THR A 108 5.38 -5.36 -10.86
N SER A 109 6.40 -5.67 -11.67
CA SER A 109 6.98 -4.73 -12.65
C SER A 109 6.28 -4.72 -14.01
N THR A 110 5.66 -5.82 -14.43
CA THR A 110 5.13 -6.00 -15.80
C THR A 110 3.63 -5.81 -15.88
N THR A 111 2.87 -6.61 -15.13
CA THR A 111 1.41 -6.51 -15.04
C THR A 111 0.96 -7.27 -13.81
N ILE A 112 0.33 -6.56 -12.88
CA ILE A 112 -0.36 -7.18 -11.75
C ILE A 112 -1.70 -7.67 -12.30
N GLY A 113 -1.80 -8.97 -12.60
CA GLY A 113 -3.06 -9.61 -12.98
C GLY A 113 -4.12 -9.38 -11.90
N ASP A 114 -5.38 -9.15 -12.29
CA ASP A 114 -6.51 -8.84 -11.40
C ASP A 114 -6.39 -7.54 -10.58
N LEU A 115 -5.54 -6.60 -11.00
CA LEU A 115 -5.55 -5.25 -10.43
C LEU A 115 -6.85 -4.51 -10.81
N ARG A 116 -7.58 -4.03 -9.81
CA ARG A 116 -8.82 -3.27 -10.00
C ARG A 116 -8.65 -1.81 -9.57
N GLU A 117 -9.01 -0.87 -10.44
CA GLU A 117 -9.21 0.52 -10.04
C GLU A 117 -10.50 0.64 -9.20
N ILE A 118 -10.38 1.07 -7.95
CA ILE A 118 -11.52 1.27 -7.03
C ILE A 118 -11.94 2.73 -6.92
N GLY A 119 -11.18 3.64 -7.52
CA GLY A 119 -11.58 5.02 -7.65
C GLY A 119 -10.56 5.85 -8.42
N SER A 120 -11.05 6.89 -9.08
CA SER A 120 -10.21 7.97 -9.60
C SER A 120 -10.89 9.33 -9.41
N LYS A 121 -10.07 10.35 -9.10
CA LYS A 121 -10.50 11.75 -9.06
C LYS A 121 -9.53 12.59 -9.86
N LYS A 122 -10.05 13.60 -10.55
CA LYS A 122 -9.29 14.53 -11.38
C LYS A 122 -9.69 15.95 -11.04
N TYR A 123 -8.71 16.84 -10.96
CA TYR A 123 -8.88 18.25 -10.65
C TYR A 123 -8.08 19.08 -11.64
N LEU A 124 -8.70 20.14 -12.18
CA LEU A 124 -7.99 21.20 -12.88
C LEU A 124 -7.54 22.23 -11.84
N ARG A 125 -6.25 22.56 -11.83
CA ARG A 125 -5.64 23.51 -10.90
C ARG A 125 -5.67 24.92 -11.48
N GLU A 126 -5.50 25.92 -10.63
CA GLU A 126 -5.47 27.34 -11.02
C GLU A 126 -4.39 27.67 -12.05
N ASP A 127 -3.27 26.94 -12.01
CA ASP A 127 -2.16 27.02 -12.97
C ASP A 127 -2.43 26.30 -14.31
N GLY A 128 -3.64 25.78 -14.51
CA GLY A 128 -4.04 25.02 -15.71
C GLY A 128 -3.54 23.58 -15.74
N SER A 129 -2.83 23.11 -14.70
CA SER A 129 -2.36 21.73 -14.62
C SER A 129 -3.44 20.76 -14.09
N TYR A 130 -3.31 19.49 -14.43
CA TYR A 130 -4.18 18.42 -13.95
C TYR A 130 -3.57 17.72 -12.74
N ALA A 131 -4.35 17.57 -11.67
CA ALA A 131 -4.04 16.68 -10.56
C ALA A 131 -4.99 15.48 -10.58
N VAL A 132 -4.42 14.29 -10.74
CA VAL A 132 -5.15 13.02 -10.79
C VAL A 132 -4.78 12.18 -9.58
N TYR A 133 -5.79 11.58 -8.98
CA TYR A 133 -5.69 10.61 -7.90
C TYR A 133 -6.27 9.29 -8.40
N VAL A 134 -5.65 8.19 -8.03
CA VAL A 134 -6.12 6.83 -8.33
C VAL A 134 -6.02 5.99 -7.06
N ALA A 135 -6.99 5.12 -6.84
CA ALA A 135 -6.94 4.07 -5.85
C ALA A 135 -7.11 2.72 -6.55
N VAL A 136 -6.25 1.77 -6.23
CA VAL A 136 -6.28 0.42 -6.79
C VAL A 136 -6.33 -0.62 -5.68
N GLU A 137 -6.85 -1.79 -6.01
CA GLU A 137 -6.78 -2.96 -5.15
C GLU A 137 -6.50 -4.24 -5.93
N ILE A 138 -5.91 -5.21 -5.24
CA ILE A 138 -5.80 -6.60 -5.68
C ILE A 138 -6.12 -7.53 -4.52
N LYS A 139 -6.86 -8.60 -4.79
CA LYS A 139 -7.06 -9.69 -3.82
C LYS A 139 -5.73 -10.40 -3.58
N LYS A 140 -5.30 -10.54 -2.31
CA LYS A 140 -4.03 -11.19 -1.99
C LYS A 140 -3.95 -12.62 -2.55
N ALA A 141 -5.00 -13.42 -2.35
CA ALA A 141 -5.06 -14.78 -2.90
C ALA A 141 -4.96 -14.80 -4.44
N ALA A 142 -5.55 -13.82 -5.15
CA ALA A 142 -5.41 -13.73 -6.60
C ALA A 142 -3.96 -13.44 -7.03
N MET A 143 -3.24 -12.62 -6.27
CA MET A 143 -1.81 -12.40 -6.48
C MET A 143 -1.04 -13.72 -6.39
N PHE A 144 -1.17 -14.47 -5.29
CA PHE A 144 -0.47 -15.75 -5.12
C PHE A 144 -0.86 -16.78 -6.18
N ARG A 145 -2.12 -16.80 -6.64
CA ARG A 145 -2.54 -17.62 -7.79
C ARG A 145 -1.82 -17.23 -9.08
N PHE A 146 -1.64 -15.93 -9.32
CA PHE A 146 -0.90 -15.43 -10.48
C PHE A 146 0.58 -15.83 -10.40
N LEU A 147 1.19 -15.69 -9.22
CA LEU A 147 2.57 -16.11 -8.95
C LEU A 147 2.75 -17.62 -9.15
N LYS A 148 1.84 -18.44 -8.62
CA LYS A 148 1.78 -19.89 -8.86
C LYS A 148 1.67 -20.22 -10.34
N LYS A 149 0.80 -19.53 -11.09
CA LYS A 149 0.65 -19.72 -12.53
C LYS A 149 1.94 -19.39 -13.28
N LYS A 150 2.60 -18.28 -12.92
CA LYS A 150 3.88 -17.87 -13.50
C LYS A 150 4.96 -18.92 -13.24
N ALA A 151 5.10 -19.38 -12.01
CA ALA A 151 6.03 -20.44 -11.63
C ALA A 151 5.76 -21.75 -12.38
N LYS A 152 4.49 -22.13 -12.59
CA LYS A 152 4.12 -23.30 -13.41
C LYS A 152 4.53 -23.17 -14.87
N SER A 153 4.43 -21.97 -15.43
CA SER A 153 4.72 -21.71 -16.85
C SER A 153 6.21 -21.51 -17.17
N ASP A 154 7.05 -21.19 -16.17
CA ASP A 154 8.45 -20.88 -16.42
C ASP A 154 9.30 -22.15 -16.53
N ALA A 155 9.63 -22.56 -17.76
CA ALA A 155 10.43 -23.75 -18.02
C ALA A 155 11.86 -23.70 -17.43
N LYS A 156 12.37 -22.52 -17.05
CA LYS A 156 13.73 -22.34 -16.52
C LYS A 156 13.87 -22.72 -15.04
N ILE A 157 12.77 -22.91 -14.33
CA ILE A 157 12.76 -23.28 -12.92
C ILE A 157 12.92 -24.80 -12.80
N ASP A 158 13.89 -25.26 -12.01
CA ASP A 158 14.07 -26.68 -11.71
C ASP A 158 12.75 -27.31 -11.15
N PRO A 159 12.38 -28.54 -11.52
CA PRO A 159 11.13 -29.16 -11.06
C PRO A 159 10.96 -29.24 -9.54
N LEU A 160 12.03 -29.46 -8.78
CA LEU A 160 11.98 -29.53 -7.32
C LEU A 160 11.77 -28.13 -6.74
N VAL A 161 12.53 -27.14 -7.23
CA VAL A 161 12.37 -25.72 -6.87
C VAL A 161 10.95 -25.23 -7.18
N ARG A 162 10.43 -25.59 -8.35
CA ARG A 162 9.06 -25.26 -8.77
C ARG A 162 8.02 -25.83 -7.84
N THR A 163 8.20 -27.08 -7.40
CA THR A 163 7.31 -27.73 -6.45
C THR A 163 7.27 -26.96 -5.13
N GLN A 164 8.42 -26.53 -4.61
CA GLN A 164 8.50 -25.72 -3.39
C GLN A 164 7.78 -24.36 -3.55
N ILE A 165 7.97 -23.68 -4.68
CA ILE A 165 7.27 -22.42 -4.97
C ILE A 165 5.75 -22.62 -5.02
N ILE A 166 5.28 -23.70 -5.65
CA ILE A 166 3.85 -24.02 -5.74
C ILE A 166 3.28 -24.29 -4.35
N ASN A 167 3.97 -25.08 -3.53
CA ASN A 167 3.53 -25.40 -2.17
C ASN A 167 3.44 -24.13 -1.31
N MET A 168 4.44 -23.26 -1.38
CA MET A 168 4.43 -21.97 -0.67
C MET A 168 3.24 -21.10 -1.11
N CYS A 169 2.96 -21.02 -2.41
CA CYS A 169 1.79 -20.31 -2.91
C CYS A 169 0.47 -20.93 -2.40
N ASP A 170 0.37 -22.26 -2.42
CA ASP A 170 -0.85 -22.97 -2.03
C ASP A 170 -1.17 -22.82 -0.55
N GLN A 171 -0.17 -22.99 0.31
CA GLN A 171 -0.30 -22.75 1.76
C GLN A 171 -0.80 -21.33 2.04
N GLU A 172 -0.22 -20.32 1.37
CA GLU A 172 -0.62 -18.94 1.58
C GLU A 172 -2.00 -18.62 0.99
N ILE A 173 -2.37 -19.22 -0.15
CA ILE A 173 -3.72 -19.10 -0.72
C ILE A 173 -4.76 -19.68 0.24
N GLU A 174 -4.52 -20.90 0.74
CA GLU A 174 -5.42 -21.55 1.70
C GLU A 174 -5.57 -20.71 2.97
N ARG A 175 -4.46 -20.20 3.52
CA ARG A 175 -4.46 -19.30 4.67
C ARG A 175 -5.32 -18.05 4.43
N LEU A 176 -5.18 -17.41 3.27
CA LEU A 176 -5.90 -16.19 2.91
C LEU A 176 -7.39 -16.43 2.58
N GLU A 177 -7.76 -17.65 2.18
CA GLU A 177 -9.15 -18.02 1.90
C GLU A 177 -9.92 -18.47 3.15
N ALA A 178 -9.22 -18.88 4.19
CA ALA A 178 -9.80 -19.22 5.49
C ALA A 178 -10.19 -17.97 6.33
N GLU A 179 -9.80 -16.76 5.91
CA GLU A 179 -10.05 -15.45 6.55
C GLU A 179 -11.28 -14.69 5.98
#